data_AF-A0A3A5IAV3-F1
#
_entry.id   AF-A0A3A5IAV3-F1
#
_cell.length_a   1.000
_cell.length_b   1.000
_cell.length_c   1.000
_cell.angle_alpha   90.00
_cell.angle_beta   90.00
_cell.angle_gamma   90.00
#
_symmetry.space_group_name_H-M   'P 1'
#
loop_
_entity.id
_entity.type
_entity.pdbx_description
1 polymer ?
#
loop_
_entity_poly.entity_id
_entity_poly.type
_entity_poly.pdbx_seq_one_letter_code
_entity_poly.pdbx_strand_id
1 'polypeptide(L)'
;MGEIHPYDKYFQYLLPALKSKVEEFRLLNYGTIDIPSLWKYLTMKKWRKPEEDVHVYELVADILSMMPGDYMNYATVEAYRSTNWFEEINEEELRELLGTKKVK
;
A
#
# COMPACT_ATOMS: atom_id res chain seq x y z
N MET A 1 -15.64 6.07 5.32
CA MET A 1 -15.85 6.04 3.85
C MET A 1 -14.49 6.32 3.25
N GLY A 2 -13.88 5.34 2.58
CA GLY A 2 -12.56 5.51 1.98
C GLY A 2 -12.58 6.66 0.97
N GLU A 3 -11.55 7.50 0.99
CA GLU A 3 -11.38 8.56 0.00
C GLU A 3 -11.40 7.94 -1.40
N ILE A 4 -12.31 8.41 -2.26
CA ILE A 4 -12.40 7.96 -3.65
C ILE A 4 -11.17 8.49 -4.38
N HIS A 5 -10.29 7.60 -4.83
CA HIS A 5 -9.07 7.97 -5.54
C HIS A 5 -9.41 8.35 -6.99
N PRO A 6 -8.82 9.42 -7.58
CA PRO A 6 -9.15 9.85 -8.94
C PRO A 6 -9.00 8.78 -10.02
N TYR A 7 -8.14 7.79 -9.79
CA TYR A 7 -7.91 6.68 -10.72
C TYR A 7 -8.88 5.49 -10.53
N ASP A 8 -9.78 5.51 -9.54
CA ASP A 8 -10.80 4.46 -9.36
C ASP A 8 -11.69 4.30 -10.61
N LYS A 9 -11.91 5.38 -11.37
CA LYS A 9 -12.60 5.36 -12.67
C LYS A 9 -11.93 4.47 -13.71
N TYR A 10 -10.63 4.21 -13.58
CA TYR A 10 -9.85 3.37 -14.51
C TYR A 10 -9.75 1.91 -14.07
N PHE A 11 -10.22 1.56 -12.87
CA PHE A 11 -10.02 0.23 -12.28
C PHE A 11 -10.44 -0.90 -13.22
N GLN A 12 -11.62 -0.80 -13.83
CA GLN A 12 -12.14 -1.83 -14.75
C GLN A 12 -11.25 -2.02 -15.98
N TYR A 13 -10.66 -0.94 -16.51
CA TYR A 13 -9.74 -1.00 -17.65
C TYR A 13 -8.38 -1.60 -17.27
N LEU A 14 -7.96 -1.42 -16.01
CA LEU A 14 -6.69 -1.90 -15.48
C LEU A 14 -6.75 -3.35 -14.96
N LEU A 15 -7.95 -3.90 -14.77
CA LEU A 15 -8.15 -5.27 -14.27
C LEU A 15 -7.31 -6.35 -14.98
N PRO A 16 -7.16 -6.34 -16.33
CA PRO A 16 -6.31 -7.32 -17.01
C PRO A 16 -4.84 -7.24 -16.57
N ALA A 17 -4.28 -6.03 -16.46
CA ALA A 17 -2.91 -5.81 -16.02
C ALA A 17 -2.73 -6.16 -14.54
N LEU A 18 -3.69 -5.78 -13.68
CA LEU A 18 -3.70 -6.13 -12.26
C LEU A 18 -3.71 -7.66 -12.06
N LYS A 19 -4.58 -8.38 -12.77
CA LYS A 19 -4.62 -9.84 -12.74
C LYS A 19 -3.29 -10.44 -13.17
N SER A 20 -2.74 -9.99 -14.30
CA SER A 20 -1.45 -10.47 -14.80
C SER A 20 -0.34 -10.29 -13.77
N LYS A 21 -0.28 -9.13 -13.11
CA LYS A 21 0.76 -8.82 -12.12
C LYS A 21 0.61 -9.63 -10.82
N VAL A 22 -0.63 -9.83 -10.36
CA VAL A 22 -0.92 -10.70 -9.21
C VAL A 22 -0.50 -12.14 -9.49
N GLU A 23 -0.82 -12.69 -10.65
CA GLU A 23 -0.40 -14.04 -11.04
C GLU A 23 1.12 -14.16 -11.14
N GLU A 24 1.79 -13.17 -11.74
CA GLU A 24 3.26 -13.10 -11.79
C GLU A 24 3.88 -13.15 -10.38
N PHE A 25 3.39 -12.34 -9.45
CA PHE A 25 3.92 -12.31 -8.08
C PHE A 25 3.68 -13.64 -7.35
N ARG A 26 2.54 -14.30 -7.59
CA ARG A 26 2.27 -15.64 -7.04
C ARG A 26 3.22 -16.69 -7.61
N LEU A 27 3.50 -16.64 -8.92
CA LEU A 27 4.47 -17.52 -9.57
C LEU A 27 5.89 -17.34 -9.01
N LEU A 28 6.23 -16.12 -8.58
CA LEU A 28 7.49 -15.79 -7.91
C LEU A 28 7.48 -16.09 -6.38
N ASN A 29 6.50 -16.84 -5.88
CA ASN A 29 6.33 -17.22 -4.48
C ASN A 29 6.04 -16.05 -3.49
N TYR A 30 5.57 -14.90 -3.96
CA TYR A 30 5.10 -13.79 -3.10
C TYR A 30 3.61 -13.95 -2.71
N GLY A 31 3.26 -15.15 -2.23
CA GLY A 31 1.91 -15.75 -2.23
C GLY A 31 0.81 -15.16 -1.33
N THR A 32 0.83 -13.86 -1.02
CA THR A 32 -0.23 -13.19 -0.23
C THR A 32 -0.90 -12.03 -0.97
N ILE A 33 -0.45 -11.70 -2.18
CA ILE A 33 -1.02 -10.58 -2.93
C ILE A 33 -2.33 -10.95 -3.62
N ASP A 34 -3.30 -10.04 -3.51
CA ASP A 34 -4.56 -10.04 -4.22
C ASP A 34 -4.82 -8.69 -4.90
N ILE A 35 -5.83 -8.62 -5.76
CA ILE A 35 -6.15 -7.40 -6.52
C ILE A 35 -6.46 -6.22 -5.58
N PRO A 36 -7.27 -6.37 -4.51
CA PRO A 36 -7.50 -5.30 -3.54
C PRO A 36 -6.21 -4.77 -2.88
N SER A 37 -5.31 -5.64 -2.43
CA SER A 37 -4.06 -5.22 -1.78
C SER A 37 -3.12 -4.52 -2.77
N LEU A 38 -3.04 -5.02 -4.00
CA LEU A 38 -2.28 -4.38 -5.07
C LEU A 38 -2.86 -3.00 -5.41
N TRP A 39 -4.19 -2.88 -5.52
CA TRP A 39 -4.87 -1.61 -5.77
C TRP A 39 -4.59 -0.60 -4.66
N LYS A 40 -4.66 -1.04 -3.40
CA LYS A 40 -4.33 -0.21 -2.23
C LYS A 40 -2.87 0.28 -2.29
N TYR A 41 -1.92 -0.59 -2.61
CA TYR A 41 -0.53 -0.19 -2.81
C TYR A 41 -0.40 0.89 -3.89
N LEU A 42 -1.05 0.68 -5.04
CA LEU A 42 -0.97 1.60 -6.16
C LEU A 42 -1.51 2.97 -5.79
N THR A 43 -2.71 3.07 -5.22
CA THR A 43 -3.32 4.37 -4.87
C THR A 43 -2.65 5.06 -3.68
N MET A 44 -2.20 4.32 -2.67
CA MET A 44 -1.62 4.92 -1.46
C MET A 44 -0.12 5.22 -1.55
N LYS A 45 0.62 4.46 -2.37
CA LYS A 45 2.08 4.58 -2.47
C LYS A 45 2.54 5.07 -3.84
N LYS A 46 2.19 4.36 -4.92
CA LYS A 46 2.71 4.62 -6.26
C LYS A 46 2.08 5.88 -6.89
N TRP A 47 0.76 6.02 -6.77
CA TRP A 47 -0.06 7.09 -7.34
C TRP A 47 -0.56 8.08 -6.29
N ARG A 48 0.15 8.20 -5.16
CA ARG A 48 -0.23 9.07 -4.03
C ARG A 48 -0.52 10.52 -4.47
N LYS A 49 0.10 10.98 -5.56
CA LYS A 49 -0.17 12.25 -6.21
C LYS A 49 -0.64 11.97 -7.64
N PRO A 50 -1.96 11.90 -7.88
CA PRO A 50 -2.49 11.64 -9.21
C PRO A 50 -2.26 12.86 -10.12
N GLU A 51 -1.97 12.59 -11.38
CA GLU A 51 -1.86 13.57 -12.46
C GLU A 51 -3.24 13.75 -13.12
N GLU A 52 -3.54 14.99 -13.52
CA GLU A 52 -4.86 15.32 -14.11
C GLU A 52 -5.03 14.71 -15.51
N ASP A 53 -3.96 14.63 -16.29
CA ASP A 53 -3.95 14.22 -17.69
C ASP A 53 -3.35 12.82 -17.94
N VAL A 54 -3.41 11.93 -16.94
CA VAL A 54 -2.85 10.59 -17.08
C VAL A 54 -3.62 9.75 -18.12
N HIS A 55 -2.88 9.02 -18.95
CA HIS A 55 -3.45 8.06 -19.88
C HIS A 55 -3.46 6.65 -19.30
N VAL A 56 -4.43 5.83 -19.72
CA VAL A 56 -4.57 4.45 -19.23
C VAL A 56 -3.32 3.61 -19.52
N TYR A 57 -2.64 3.82 -20.65
CA TYR A 57 -1.43 3.06 -20.97
C TYR A 57 -0.27 3.34 -20.00
N GLU A 58 -0.21 4.54 -19.43
CA GLU A 58 0.81 4.94 -18.44
C GLU A 58 0.57 4.19 -17.14
N LEU A 59 -0.69 4.13 -16.70
CA LEU A 59 -1.10 3.34 -15.54
C LEU A 59 -0.85 1.84 -15.74
N VAL A 60 -1.08 1.31 -16.94
CA VAL A 60 -0.74 -0.08 -17.29
C VAL A 60 0.76 -0.30 -17.22
N ALA A 61 1.57 0.60 -17.77
CA ALA A 61 3.03 0.51 -17.71
C ALA A 61 3.54 0.54 -16.26
N ASP A 62 2.96 1.39 -15.43
CA ASP A 62 3.24 1.43 -13.99
C ASP A 62 2.95 0.09 -13.32
N ILE A 63 1.78 -0.51 -13.57
CA ILE A 63 1.41 -1.82 -13.00
C ILE A 63 2.41 -2.89 -13.45
N LEU A 64 2.70 -2.97 -14.75
CA LEU A 64 3.52 -4.03 -15.32
C LEU A 64 5.02 -3.90 -15.00
N SER A 65 5.51 -2.70 -14.72
CA SER A 65 6.91 -2.44 -14.35
C SER A 65 7.21 -2.68 -12.86
N MET A 66 6.19 -2.94 -12.03
CA MET A 66 6.39 -3.17 -10.61
C MET A 66 7.24 -4.41 -10.31
N MET A 67 8.18 -4.24 -9.37
CA MET A 67 8.95 -5.34 -8.82
C MET A 67 8.31 -5.84 -7.51
N PRO A 68 8.38 -7.16 -7.22
CA PRO A 68 7.84 -7.71 -5.98
C PRO A 68 8.43 -7.05 -4.72
N GLY A 69 9.71 -6.68 -4.76
CA GLY A 69 10.40 -6.02 -3.64
C GLY A 69 9.76 -4.69 -3.22
N ASP A 70 9.27 -3.90 -4.18
CA ASP A 70 8.61 -2.62 -3.91
C ASP A 70 7.29 -2.80 -3.17
N TYR A 71 6.50 -3.79 -3.59
CA TYR A 71 5.25 -4.15 -2.93
C TYR A 71 5.51 -4.72 -1.53
N MET A 72 6.47 -5.63 -1.38
CA MET A 72 6.77 -6.26 -0.09
C MET A 72 7.26 -5.25 0.95
N ASN A 73 8.08 -4.28 0.55
CA ASN A 73 8.49 -3.20 1.43
C ASN A 73 7.28 -2.41 1.96
N TYR A 74 6.36 -2.04 1.06
CA TYR A 74 5.12 -1.37 1.48
C TYR A 74 4.26 -2.25 2.39
N ALA A 75 4.00 -3.50 2.00
CA ALA A 75 3.14 -4.41 2.75
C ALA A 75 3.69 -4.66 4.17
N THR A 76 5.01 -4.79 4.31
CA THR A 76 5.70 -4.93 5.60
C THR A 76 5.48 -3.70 6.47
N VAL A 77 5.74 -2.50 5.94
CA VAL A 77 5.54 -1.24 6.67
C VAL A 77 4.07 -1.05 7.08
N GLU A 78 3.13 -1.37 6.20
CA GLU A 78 1.71 -1.27 6.51
C GLU A 78 1.27 -2.27 7.58
N ALA A 79 1.80 -3.50 7.58
CA ALA A 79 1.53 -4.48 8.63
C ALA A 79 1.99 -3.98 10.02
N TYR A 80 3.16 -3.33 10.09
CA TYR A 80 3.63 -2.70 11.33
C TYR A 80 2.77 -1.50 11.76
N ARG A 81 2.16 -0.77 10.82
CA ARG A 81 1.26 0.35 11.12
C ARG A 81 -0.13 -0.09 11.54
N SER A 82 -0.67 -1.15 10.92
CA SER A 82 -2.00 -1.68 11.21
C SER A 82 -2.05 -2.47 12.51
N THR A 83 -0.91 -3.05 12.90
CA THR A 83 -0.74 -3.57 14.25
C THR A 83 -0.61 -2.35 15.14
N ASN A 84 -1.71 -1.91 15.74
CA ASN A 84 -1.71 -0.83 16.72
C ASN A 84 -0.95 -1.34 17.98
N TRP A 85 0.37 -1.45 17.90
CA TRP A 85 1.24 -1.88 19.00
C TRP A 85 1.04 -1.00 20.25
N PHE A 86 0.58 0.23 20.06
CA PHE A 86 0.27 1.19 21.12
C PHE A 86 -1.18 1.14 21.62
N GLU A 87 -2.08 0.31 21.06
CA GLU A 87 -3.42 0.19 21.64
C GLU A 87 -3.41 -0.47 23.02
N GLU A 88 -2.47 -1.38 23.26
CA GLU A 88 -2.30 -2.03 24.56
C GLU A 88 -1.44 -1.21 25.55
N ILE A 89 -0.68 -0.23 25.05
CA ILE A 89 0.24 0.58 25.86
C ILE A 89 -0.45 1.92 26.15
N ASN A 90 -0.76 2.19 27.41
CA ASN A 90 -1.35 3.48 27.76
C ASN A 90 -0.33 4.64 27.58
N GLU A 91 -0.81 5.88 27.54
CA GLU A 91 0.03 7.06 27.30
C GLU A 91 1.15 7.24 28.34
N GLU A 92 0.95 6.76 29.57
CA GLU A 92 1.91 6.84 30.68
C GLU A 92 3.04 5.80 30.53
N GLU A 93 2.72 4.55 30.17
CA GLU A 93 3.69 3.50 29.86
C GLU A 93 4.53 3.85 28.62
N LEU A 94 3.89 4.44 27.60
CA LEU A 94 4.56 4.91 26.39
C LEU A 94 5.58 6.01 26.71
N ARG A 95 5.24 6.92 27.64
CA ARG A 95 6.14 7.99 28.12
C ARG A 95 7.30 7.48 28.96
N GLU A 96 7.11 6.42 29.74
CA GLU A 96 8.21 5.75 30.46
C GLU A 96 9.21 5.11 29.50
N LEU A 97 8.72 4.40 28.47
CA LEU A 97 9.57 3.73 27.48
C LEU A 97 10.37 4.71 26.61
N LEU A 98 9.79 5.85 26.26
CA LEU A 98 10.49 6.90 25.49
C LEU A 98 11.45 7.74 26.35
N GLY A 99 11.55 7.46 27.67
CA GLY A 99 12.48 8.14 28.56
C GLY A 99 12.15 9.61 28.82
N THR A 100 10.97 10.08 28.43
CA THR A 100 10.52 11.46 28.68
C THR A 100 9.97 11.57 30.10
N LYS A 101 10.81 11.41 31.12
CA LYS A 101 10.42 11.76 32.48
C LYS A 101 10.08 13.24 32.53
N LYS A 102 8.91 13.58 33.08
CA LYS A 102 8.62 14.97 33.48
C LYS A 102 9.78 15.44 34.36
N VAL A 103 10.52 16.43 33.84
CA VAL A 103 11.40 17.24 34.68
C VAL A 103 10.50 17.86 35.74
N LYS A 104 10.81 17.53 36.99
CA LYS A 104 10.06 17.92 38.19
C LYS A 104 10.07 19.43 38.38
#